data_AF-A0A708NNV6-F1
#
_entry.id   AF-A0A708NNV6-F1
#
_cell.length_a   1.000
_cell.length_b   1.000
_cell.length_c   1.000
_cell.angle_alpha   90.00
_cell.angle_beta   90.00
_cell.angle_gamma   90.00
#
_symmetry.space_group_name_H-M   'P 1'
#
loop_
_entity.id
_entity.type
_entity.pdbx_description
1 polymer ?
#
loop_
_entity_poly.entity_id
_entity_poly.type
_entity_poly.pdbx_seq_one_letter_code
_entity_poly.pdbx_strand_id
1 'polypeptide(L)'
;MERHLNTWLAGLSVDVGGTEMMVYYLISATDLEHAEAGVLEMGRTWWPALQREDDRHRWEYATGVVWFNSIILLDDVENSILRGLKFLDTWTVTGSTDTPVLRDEWDNDWRDITR
;
A
#
# COMPACT_ATOMS: atom_id res chain seq x y z
N MET A 1 -9.45 -17.38 17.23
CA MET A 1 -9.80 -15.98 17.50
C MET A 1 -9.64 -15.28 16.16
N GLU A 2 -10.74 -14.91 15.50
CA GLU A 2 -10.66 -14.02 14.35
C GLU A 2 -9.99 -12.73 14.83
N ARG A 3 -8.82 -12.41 14.26
CA ARG A 3 -8.21 -11.10 14.50
C ARG A 3 -9.05 -10.10 13.72
N HIS A 4 -9.68 -9.17 14.42
CA HIS A 4 -10.33 -8.03 13.78
C HIS A 4 -9.24 -7.24 13.05
N LEU A 5 -9.41 -7.01 11.75
CA LEU A 5 -8.52 -6.17 10.96
C LEU A 5 -9.04 -4.74 11.04
N ASN A 6 -8.17 -3.76 11.26
CA ASN A 6 -8.54 -2.37 11.01
C ASN A 6 -8.32 -2.05 9.53
N THR A 7 -8.86 -0.93 9.07
CA THR A 7 -8.60 -0.43 7.72
C THR A 7 -7.92 0.93 7.79
N TRP A 8 -6.85 1.09 7.02
CA TRP A 8 -6.11 2.32 6.87
C TRP A 8 -6.24 2.82 5.44
N LEU A 9 -6.37 4.13 5.27
CA LEU A 9 -6.16 4.79 3.99
C LEU A 9 -4.67 5.12 3.86
N ALA A 10 -3.99 4.45 2.94
CA ALA A 10 -2.58 4.68 2.64
C ALA A 10 -2.42 5.47 1.34
N GLY A 11 -1.50 6.42 1.32
CA GLY A 11 -1.17 7.26 0.18
C GLY A 11 0.29 7.12 -0.22
N LEU A 12 0.53 6.85 -1.50
CA LEU A 12 1.84 6.85 -2.16
C LEU A 12 1.84 7.93 -3.24
N SER A 13 2.88 8.74 -3.28
CA SER A 13 3.16 9.64 -4.39
C SER A 13 4.00 8.92 -5.43
N VAL A 14 3.70 9.15 -6.70
CA VAL A 14 4.41 8.55 -7.84
C VAL A 14 4.74 9.65 -8.84
N ASP A 15 6.01 9.80 -9.20
CA ASP A 15 6.47 10.66 -10.29
C ASP A 15 6.89 9.78 -11.48
N VAL A 16 6.23 9.99 -12.63
CA VAL A 16 6.64 9.44 -13.92
C VAL A 16 6.83 10.56 -14.92
N GLY A 17 8.05 10.70 -15.44
CA GLY A 17 8.36 11.70 -16.47
C GLY A 17 8.17 13.16 -16.01
N GLY A 18 8.34 13.45 -14.73
CA GLY A 18 8.14 14.78 -14.14
C GLY A 18 6.68 15.10 -13.82
N THR A 19 5.78 14.12 -13.91
CA THR A 19 4.37 14.26 -13.54
C THR A 19 4.13 13.49 -12.25
N GLU A 20 3.82 14.23 -11.19
CA GLU A 20 3.47 13.65 -9.89
C GLU A 20 1.97 13.32 -9.81
N MET A 21 1.67 12.12 -9.31
CA MET A 21 0.32 11.66 -9.02
C MET A 21 0.24 11.02 -7.63
N MET A 22 -0.88 11.26 -6.95
CA MET A 22 -1.21 10.60 -5.68
C MET A 22 -2.03 9.34 -5.93
N VAL A 23 -1.60 8.22 -5.36
CA VAL A 23 -2.32 6.95 -5.39
C VAL A 23 -2.71 6.56 -3.98
N TYR A 24 -3.96 6.15 -3.81
CA TYR A 24 -4.51 5.77 -2.52
C TYR A 24 -5.00 4.32 -2.53
N TYR A 25 -4.77 3.63 -1.42
CA TYR A 25 -5.18 2.25 -1.19
C TYR A 25 -5.89 2.12 0.16
N LEU A 26 -6.85 1.21 0.23
CA LEU A 26 -7.37 0.72 1.51
C LEU A 26 -6.54 -0.48 1.94
N ILE A 27 -5.88 -0.37 3.09
CA ILE A 27 -5.03 -1.43 3.65
C ILE A 27 -5.74 -2.02 4.86
N SER A 28 -6.00 -3.32 4.86
CA SER A 28 -6.54 -4.06 6.00
C SER A 28 -5.43 -4.85 6.69
N ALA A 29 -5.22 -4.64 7.98
CA ALA A 29 -4.11 -5.21 8.75
C ALA A 29 -4.46 -5.33 10.25
N THR A 30 -3.62 -5.98 11.04
CA THR A 30 -3.87 -6.17 12.48
C THR A 30 -3.61 -4.91 13.31
N ASP A 31 -2.61 -4.12 12.90
CA ASP A 31 -2.14 -2.92 13.60
C ASP A 31 -1.40 -2.01 12.61
N LEU A 32 -0.99 -0.83 13.08
CA LEU A 32 -0.30 0.16 12.25
C LEU A 32 1.03 -0.39 11.70
N GLU A 33 1.78 -1.15 12.49
CA GLU A 33 3.09 -1.68 12.07
C GLU A 33 2.96 -2.62 10.86
N HIS A 34 1.94 -3.48 10.87
CA HIS A 34 1.63 -4.33 9.71
C HIS A 34 1.12 -3.53 8.52
N ALA A 35 0.26 -2.52 8.75
CA ALA A 35 -0.24 -1.68 7.67
C ALA A 35 0.90 -0.91 6.99
N GLU A 36 1.80 -0.30 7.78
CA GLU A 36 3.00 0.38 7.27
C GLU A 36 3.92 -0.58 6.53
N ALA A 37 4.26 -1.73 7.13
CA ALA A 37 5.09 -2.74 6.47
C ALA A 37 4.55 -3.14 5.10
N GLY A 38 3.24 -3.35 4.99
CA GLY A 38 2.58 -3.62 3.71
C GLY A 38 2.76 -2.50 2.68
N VAL A 39 2.52 -1.24 3.08
CA VAL A 39 2.65 -0.09 2.16
C VAL A 39 4.10 0.15 1.75
N LEU A 40 5.06 -0.06 2.66
CA LEU A 40 6.48 0.03 2.34
C LEU A 40 6.88 -1.04 1.32
N GLU A 41 6.38 -2.28 1.47
CA GLU A 41 6.60 -3.34 0.49
C GLU A 41 5.96 -2.99 -0.87
N MET A 42 4.76 -2.40 -0.88
CA MET A 42 4.14 -1.91 -2.13
C MET A 42 5.05 -0.90 -2.83
N GLY A 43 5.56 0.10 -2.10
CA GLY A 43 6.45 1.12 -2.64
C GLY A 43 7.78 0.55 -3.14
N ARG A 44 8.35 -0.43 -2.41
CA ARG A 44 9.60 -1.15 -2.74
C ARG A 44 9.48 -2.11 -3.92
N THR A 45 8.26 -2.56 -4.22
CA THR A 45 7.98 -3.50 -5.31
C THR A 45 7.09 -2.89 -6.40
N TRP A 46 6.97 -1.56 -6.42
CA TRP A 46 6.09 -0.84 -7.33
C TRP A 46 6.38 -1.13 -8.80
N TRP A 47 7.66 -1.16 -9.16
CA TRP A 47 8.17 -1.59 -10.46
C TRP A 47 9.23 -2.68 -10.30
N PRO A 48 9.50 -3.45 -11.38
CA PRO A 48 10.67 -4.30 -11.42
C PRO A 48 11.98 -3.50 -11.30
N ALA A 49 12.99 -4.12 -10.68
CA ALA A 49 14.36 -3.61 -10.60
C ALA A 49 14.52 -2.24 -9.92
N LEU A 50 14.23 -2.20 -8.61
CA LEU A 50 14.56 -1.09 -7.72
C LEU A 50 16.03 -0.65 -7.89
N GLN A 51 16.24 0.63 -8.20
CA GLN A 51 17.58 1.18 -8.42
C GLN A 51 18.17 1.78 -7.15
N ARG A 52 17.34 2.46 -6.36
CA ARG A 52 17.76 3.11 -5.11
C ARG A 52 16.62 3.17 -4.11
N GLU A 53 16.96 3.01 -2.85
CA GLU A 53 16.06 3.18 -1.72
C GLU A 53 16.65 4.24 -0.77
N ASP A 54 15.88 5.27 -0.47
CA ASP A 54 16.21 6.32 0.48
C ASP A 54 15.31 6.22 1.71
N ASP A 55 15.92 5.99 2.87
CA ASP A 55 15.29 5.93 4.19
C ASP A 55 14.05 5.03 4.30
N ARG A 56 13.89 4.05 3.41
CA ARG A 56 12.71 3.15 3.31
C ARG A 56 11.38 3.85 3.04
N HIS A 57 11.38 5.12 2.64
CA HIS A 57 10.14 5.86 2.33
C HIS A 57 10.13 6.40 0.91
N ARG A 58 11.23 6.24 0.15
CA ARG A 58 11.36 6.69 -1.23
C ARG A 58 12.16 5.67 -2.04
N TRP A 59 11.64 5.31 -3.20
CA TRP A 59 12.16 4.27 -4.06
C TRP A 59 12.29 4.80 -5.49
N GLU A 60 13.50 4.75 -6.03
CA GLU A 60 13.79 5.16 -7.40
C GLU A 60 13.87 3.93 -8.31
N TYR A 61 13.27 4.06 -9.47
CA TYR A 61 13.24 3.08 -10.54
C TYR A 61 13.62 3.75 -11.86
N ALA A 62 13.92 2.95 -12.87
CA ALA A 62 14.21 3.47 -14.20
C ALA A 62 13.03 4.30 -14.76
N THR A 63 11.80 3.92 -14.41
CA THR A 63 10.55 4.56 -14.88
C THR A 63 10.24 5.85 -14.14
N GLY A 64 10.64 5.98 -12.88
CA GLY A 64 10.15 7.04 -12.02
C GLY A 64 10.49 6.83 -10.55
N VAL A 65 9.83 7.60 -9.69
CA VAL A 65 10.06 7.59 -8.24
C VAL A 65 8.74 7.37 -7.52
N VAL A 66 8.76 6.58 -6.47
CA VAL A 66 7.63 6.34 -5.57
C VAL A 66 8.03 6.75 -4.17
N TRP A 67 7.16 7.41 -3.41
CA TRP A 67 7.40 7.67 -2.01
C TRP A 67 6.14 7.60 -1.16
N PHE A 68 6.34 7.13 0.07
CA PHE A 68 5.32 7.10 1.10
C PHE A 68 4.91 8.52 1.50
N ASN A 69 3.61 8.78 1.53
CA ASN A 69 3.09 10.11 1.86
C ASN A 69 2.26 10.10 3.15
N SER A 70 1.32 9.16 3.29
CA SER A 70 0.37 9.19 4.41
C SER A 70 -0.18 7.81 4.73
N ILE A 71 -0.49 7.57 6.02
CA ILE A 71 -1.31 6.46 6.48
C ILE A 71 -2.26 6.94 7.58
N ILE A 72 -3.55 6.67 7.42
CA ILE A 72 -4.59 7.17 8.32
C ILE A 72 -5.49 6.00 8.71
N LEU A 73 -5.64 5.75 10.02
CA LEU A 73 -6.61 4.77 10.52
C LEU A 73 -8.02 5.31 10.28
N LEU A 74 -8.86 4.50 9.63
CA LEU A 74 -10.25 4.84 9.37
C LEU A 74 -11.15 4.34 10.49
N ASP A 75 -12.15 5.13 10.82
CA ASP A 75 -13.29 4.62 11.59
C ASP A 75 -14.25 3.79 10.70
N ASP A 76 -15.25 3.16 11.33
CA ASP A 76 -16.21 2.29 10.64
C ASP A 76 -17.03 3.04 9.57
N VAL A 77 -17.34 4.32 9.79
CA VAL A 77 -18.14 5.15 8.88
C VAL A 77 -17.30 5.54 7.67
N GLU A 78 -16.08 6.04 7.90
CA GLU A 78 -15.12 6.39 6.85
C GLU A 78 -14.79 5.16 5.98
N ASN A 79 -14.51 4.02 6.61
CA ASN A 79 -14.25 2.76 5.92
C ASN A 79 -15.45 2.33 5.06
N SER A 80 -16.67 2.37 5.62
CA SER A 80 -17.89 2.02 4.88
C SER A 80 -18.12 2.94 3.68
N ILE A 81 -17.88 4.24 3.83
CA ILE A 81 -18.03 5.21 2.74
C ILE A 81 -16.99 4.93 1.65
N LEU A 82 -15.70 4.87 1.99
CA LEU A 82 -14.62 4.73 1.03
C LEU A 82 -14.70 3.40 0.26
N ARG A 83 -15.01 2.28 0.94
CA ARG A 83 -15.26 0.99 0.28
C ARG A 83 -16.46 1.05 -0.65
N GLY A 84 -17.52 1.76 -0.25
CA GLY A 84 -18.72 1.94 -1.05
C GLY A 84 -18.49 2.67 -2.38
N LEU A 85 -17.42 3.46 -2.50
CA LEU A 85 -17.10 4.21 -3.73
C LEU A 85 -16.49 3.33 -4.83
N LYS A 86 -15.98 2.13 -4.51
CA LYS A 86 -15.49 1.12 -5.46
C LYS A 86 -14.41 1.58 -6.47
N PHE A 87 -13.66 2.64 -6.16
CA PHE A 87 -12.51 3.07 -6.97
C PHE A 87 -11.17 2.85 -6.27
N LEU A 88 -11.16 2.63 -4.95
CA LEU A 88 -9.95 2.33 -4.19
C LEU A 88 -9.74 0.82 -4.18
N ASP A 89 -8.56 0.40 -4.63
CA ASP A 89 -8.13 -0.98 -4.47
C ASP A 89 -7.91 -1.27 -2.98
N THR A 90 -8.37 -2.45 -2.55
CA THR A 90 -8.25 -2.92 -1.17
C THR A 90 -7.25 -4.06 -1.08
N TRP A 91 -6.34 -3.96 -0.12
CA TRP A 91 -5.30 -4.94 0.13
C TRP A 91 -5.29 -5.38 1.58
N THR A 92 -5.26 -6.68 1.82
CA THR A 92 -5.10 -7.27 3.15
C THR A 92 -3.63 -7.63 3.37
N VAL A 93 -3.05 -7.14 4.46
CA VAL A 93 -1.69 -7.44 4.88
C VAL A 93 -1.71 -8.56 5.91
N THR A 94 -0.93 -9.60 5.62
CA THR A 94 -0.70 -10.76 6.50
C THR A 94 0.79 -11.06 6.58
N GLY A 95 1.18 -12.12 7.29
CA GLY A 95 2.59 -12.47 7.49
C GLY A 95 3.21 -11.72 8.66
N SER A 96 4.53 -11.48 8.59
CA SER A 96 5.27 -10.66 9.55
C SER A 96 5.57 -9.28 8.98
N THR A 97 5.95 -8.33 9.83
CA THR A 97 6.35 -6.98 9.41
C THR A 97 7.64 -6.97 8.59
N ASP A 98 8.53 -7.96 8.75
CA ASP A 98 9.73 -8.13 7.92
C ASP A 98 9.45 -8.74 6.54
N THR A 99 8.38 -9.53 6.43
CA THR A 99 7.97 -10.21 5.20
C THR A 99 6.46 -10.13 5.04
N PRO A 100 5.92 -8.92 4.79
CA PRO A 100 4.49 -8.73 4.66
C PRO A 100 3.99 -9.37 3.36
N VAL A 101 2.79 -9.93 3.41
CA VAL A 101 2.10 -10.51 2.24
C VAL A 101 0.84 -9.70 2.00
N LEU A 102 0.74 -9.11 0.80
CA LEU A 102 -0.37 -8.28 0.40
C LEU A 102 -1.25 -9.02 -0.60
N ARG A 103 -2.53 -9.17 -0.25
CA ARG A 103 -3.52 -9.82 -1.13
C ARG A 103 -4.77 -9.00 -1.29
N ASP A 104 -5.33 -9.00 -2.49
CA ASP A 104 -6.63 -8.38 -2.76
C ASP A 104 -7.80 -9.28 -2.30
N GLU A 105 -9.04 -8.87 -2.61
CA GLU A 105 -10.24 -9.63 -2.26
C GLU A 105 -10.41 -10.95 -3.06
N TRP A 106 -9.62 -11.15 -4.12
CA TRP A 106 -9.59 -12.34 -4.95
C TRP A 106 -8.37 -13.23 -4.70
N ASP A 107 -7.61 -12.96 -3.64
CA ASP A 107 -6.41 -13.68 -3.23
C ASP A 107 -5.19 -13.49 -4.16
N ASN A 108 -5.21 -12.48 -5.04
CA ASN A 108 -4.06 -12.15 -5.89
C ASN A 108 -2.99 -11.43 -5.08
N ASP A 109 -1.71 -11.73 -5.35
CA ASP A 109 -0.57 -11.05 -4.72
C ASP A 109 -0.35 -9.68 -5.39
N TRP A 110 -0.06 -8.66 -4.58
CA TRP A 110 0.30 -7.32 -5.07
C TRP A 110 1.33 -7.35 -6.19
N ARG A 111 2.35 -8.21 -6.06
CA ARG A 111 3.48 -8.30 -6.99
C ARG A 111 3.08 -8.86 -8.36
N ASP A 112 1.93 -9.52 -8.46
CA ASP A 112 1.43 -10.06 -9.73
C ASP A 112 0.65 -9.00 -10.54
N ILE A 113 0.28 -7.89 -9.90
CA ILE A 113 -0.52 -6.82 -10.51
C ILE A 113 0.34 -5.56 -10.78
N THR A 114 1.66 -5.68 -10.66
CA THR A 114 2.61 -4.56 -10.76
C THR A 114 2.44 -3.82 -12.08
N ARG A 115 2.44 -2.48 -11.98
CA ARG A 115 2.21 -1.52 -13.06
C ARG A 115 3.48 -1.14 -13.81
#